data_AF-B8KPV4-F1
#
_entry.id   AF-B8KPV4-F1
#
_cell.length_a   1.000
_cell.length_b   1.000
_cell.length_c   1.000
_cell.angle_alpha   90.00
_cell.angle_beta   90.00
_cell.angle_gamma   90.00
#
_symmetry.space_group_name_H-M   'P 1'
#
loop_
_entity.id
_entity.type
_entity.pdbx_description
1 polymer ?
#
loop_
_entity_poly.entity_id
_entity_poly.type
_entity_poly.pdbx_seq_one_letter_code
_entity_poly.pdbx_strand_id
1 'polypeptide(L)'
;MAQARAYRSEGQYGRQLEQLLLAYALDARDLLVNFEISEVFSVAGLYEESLRIDRNVRPWALLNAAKFEEAEQAIRQELAADPQSLELSSGLAASIYYQDRFAEAIEQWQPALIRTNFGEAVYSNGGNLPTAQLVYSLQRVGEMEAASKHLAVLEELLRSEGAAGLKHRWWFYGKTLLAILKNDKPAALEALQQADAMGLERPDVLDEPILDVIRTEPAFEIVRQNVAGRAADNRQAVLTLICQNNPVPDHWRPLEATCLDVGR
;
A
#
# COMPACT_ATOMS: atom_id res chain seq x y z
N MET A 1 -18.38 -8.36 -5.77
CA MET A 1 -17.50 -7.26 -5.34
C MET A 1 -17.87 -6.61 -3.99
N ALA A 2 -19.12 -6.19 -3.73
CA ALA A 2 -19.47 -5.53 -2.45
C ALA A 2 -19.12 -6.37 -1.20
N GLN A 3 -19.38 -7.68 -1.24
CA GLN A 3 -19.07 -8.60 -0.16
C GLN A 3 -17.55 -8.79 0.05
N ALA A 4 -16.76 -8.87 -1.03
CA ALA A 4 -15.29 -8.94 -0.93
C ALA A 4 -14.71 -7.69 -0.23
N ARG A 5 -15.23 -6.50 -0.53
CA ARG A 5 -14.82 -5.25 0.13
C ARG A 5 -15.21 -5.20 1.61
N ALA A 6 -16.35 -5.77 1.98
CA ALA A 6 -16.73 -5.91 3.39
C ALA A 6 -15.73 -6.80 4.15
N TYR A 7 -15.40 -7.98 3.60
CA TYR A 7 -14.40 -8.86 4.20
C TYR A 7 -13.03 -8.21 4.33
N ARG A 8 -12.60 -7.45 3.32
CA ARG A 8 -11.37 -6.64 3.39
C ARG A 8 -11.37 -5.68 4.57
N SER A 9 -12.47 -4.94 4.77
CA SER A 9 -12.59 -3.98 5.87
C SER A 9 -12.49 -4.66 7.25
N GLU A 10 -12.99 -5.90 7.34
CA GLU A 10 -12.97 -6.76 8.53
C GLU A 10 -11.65 -7.57 8.68
N GLY A 11 -10.71 -7.44 7.75
CA GLY A 11 -9.45 -8.20 7.75
C GLY A 11 -9.62 -9.70 7.44
N GLN A 12 -10.75 -10.11 6.86
CA GLN A 12 -11.04 -11.52 6.51
C GLN A 12 -10.51 -11.88 5.11
N TYR A 13 -9.19 -11.81 4.91
CA TYR A 13 -8.54 -11.96 3.60
C TYR A 13 -8.78 -13.31 2.91
N GLY A 14 -8.90 -14.41 3.67
CA GLY A 14 -9.28 -15.71 3.11
C GLY A 14 -10.68 -15.69 2.47
N ARG A 15 -11.67 -15.12 3.16
CA ARG A 15 -13.04 -15.00 2.61
C ARG A 15 -13.11 -13.99 1.47
N GLN A 16 -12.36 -12.90 1.56
CA GLN A 16 -12.23 -11.96 0.45
C GLN A 16 -11.70 -12.67 -0.79
N LEU A 17 -10.60 -13.42 -0.67
CA LEU A 17 -9.98 -14.13 -1.77
C LEU A 17 -10.90 -15.19 -2.37
N GLU A 18 -11.65 -15.92 -1.55
CA GLU A 18 -12.64 -16.89 -2.04
C GLU A 18 -13.64 -16.23 -3.00
N GLN A 19 -14.22 -15.10 -2.62
CA GLN A 19 -15.16 -14.37 -3.46
C GLN A 19 -14.51 -13.82 -4.73
N LEU A 20 -13.25 -13.38 -4.64
CA LEU A 20 -12.50 -12.88 -5.79
C LEU A 20 -12.13 -13.99 -6.76
N LEU A 21 -11.71 -15.16 -6.28
CA LEU A 21 -11.41 -16.33 -7.11
C LEU A 21 -12.67 -16.85 -7.83
N LEU A 22 -13.82 -16.85 -7.15
CA LEU A 22 -15.11 -17.16 -7.80
C LEU A 22 -15.43 -16.17 -8.92
N ALA A 23 -15.19 -14.87 -8.71
CA ALA A 23 -15.35 -13.86 -9.76
C ALA A 23 -14.35 -14.04 -10.92
N TYR A 24 -13.09 -14.37 -10.59
CA TYR A 24 -12.04 -14.66 -11.56
C TYR A 24 -12.41 -15.83 -12.48
N ALA A 25 -13.02 -16.89 -11.94
CA ALA A 25 -13.50 -18.01 -12.75
C ALA A 25 -14.62 -17.63 -13.73
N LEU A 26 -15.37 -16.55 -13.48
CA LEU A 26 -16.38 -16.03 -14.39
C LEU A 26 -15.77 -15.16 -15.49
N ASP A 27 -14.82 -14.30 -15.14
CA ASP A 27 -14.06 -13.48 -16.08
C ASP A 27 -12.63 -13.23 -15.59
N ALA A 28 -11.69 -14.02 -16.09
CA ALA A 28 -10.27 -13.90 -15.76
C ALA A 28 -9.61 -12.62 -16.33
N ARG A 29 -10.31 -11.84 -17.16
CA ARG A 29 -9.82 -10.57 -17.72
C ARG A 29 -10.33 -9.34 -16.98
N ASP A 30 -11.15 -9.52 -15.94
CA ASP A 30 -11.61 -8.41 -15.10
C ASP A 30 -10.42 -7.84 -14.32
N LEU A 31 -9.92 -6.70 -14.79
CA LEU A 31 -8.75 -6.02 -14.23
C LEU A 31 -8.95 -5.62 -12.76
N LEU A 32 -10.19 -5.28 -12.37
CA LEU A 32 -10.47 -4.90 -10.99
C LEU A 32 -10.40 -6.13 -10.08
N VAL A 33 -10.94 -7.27 -10.52
CA VAL A 33 -10.80 -8.54 -9.78
C VAL A 33 -9.33 -8.94 -9.67
N ASN A 34 -8.59 -8.88 -10.77
CA ASN A 34 -7.16 -9.23 -10.80
C ASN A 34 -6.33 -8.33 -9.88
N PHE A 35 -6.63 -7.02 -9.83
CA PHE A 35 -5.99 -6.09 -8.92
C PHE A 35 -6.27 -6.43 -7.45
N GLU A 36 -7.52 -6.71 -7.10
CA GLU A 36 -7.89 -7.05 -5.72
C GLU A 36 -7.31 -8.41 -5.30
N ILE A 37 -7.23 -9.41 -6.21
CA ILE A 37 -6.53 -10.67 -5.92
C ILE A 37 -5.05 -10.43 -5.69
N SER A 38 -4.41 -9.65 -6.57
CA SER A 38 -3.01 -9.25 -6.45
C SER A 38 -2.73 -8.58 -5.10
N GLU A 39 -3.63 -7.71 -4.65
CA GLU A 39 -3.54 -7.06 -3.35
C GLU A 39 -3.64 -8.06 -2.19
N VAL A 40 -4.60 -8.99 -2.22
CA VAL A 40 -4.71 -10.02 -1.18
C VAL A 40 -3.44 -10.88 -1.11
N PHE A 41 -2.90 -11.29 -2.25
CA PHE A 41 -1.64 -12.03 -2.29
C PHE A 41 -0.47 -11.18 -1.78
N SER A 42 -0.41 -9.90 -2.12
CA SER A 42 0.62 -8.99 -1.63
C SER A 42 0.56 -8.82 -0.11
N VAL A 43 -0.63 -8.60 0.47
CA VAL A 43 -0.83 -8.50 1.93
C VAL A 43 -0.47 -9.80 2.64
N ALA A 44 -0.71 -10.95 2.00
CA ALA A 44 -0.31 -12.25 2.51
C ALA A 44 1.20 -12.57 2.33
N GLY A 45 1.98 -11.67 1.73
CA GLY A 45 3.40 -11.90 1.40
C GLY A 45 3.61 -12.98 0.34
N LEU A 46 2.62 -13.22 -0.51
CA LEU A 46 2.62 -14.19 -1.61
C LEU A 46 2.89 -13.48 -2.94
N TYR A 47 4.01 -12.76 -3.02
CA TYR A 47 4.30 -11.88 -4.16
C TYR A 47 4.41 -12.62 -5.50
N GLU A 48 4.94 -13.83 -5.51
CA GLU A 48 5.01 -14.65 -6.73
C GLU A 48 3.60 -15.08 -7.23
N GLU A 49 2.64 -15.24 -6.32
CA GLU A 49 1.23 -15.47 -6.65
C GLU A 49 0.58 -14.19 -7.22
N SER A 50 0.92 -13.03 -6.66
CA SER A 50 0.49 -11.72 -7.15
C SER A 50 1.04 -11.42 -8.55
N LEU A 51 2.31 -11.70 -8.83
CA LEU A 51 2.96 -11.40 -10.11
C LEU A 51 2.37 -12.16 -11.31
N ARG A 52 1.72 -13.30 -11.07
CA ARG A 52 1.20 -14.19 -12.12
C ARG A 52 -0.30 -14.11 -12.32
N ILE A 53 -1.03 -13.31 -11.53
CA ILE A 53 -2.49 -13.22 -11.68
C ILE A 53 -2.86 -12.50 -12.99
N ASP A 54 -2.17 -11.40 -13.29
CA ASP A 54 -2.33 -10.60 -14.50
C ASP A 54 -1.04 -9.81 -14.74
N ARG A 55 -0.63 -9.65 -16.01
CA ARG A 55 0.56 -8.84 -16.33
C ARG A 55 0.38 -7.38 -15.94
N ASN A 56 -0.85 -6.86 -16.01
CA ASN A 56 -1.14 -5.46 -15.79
C ASN A 56 -0.97 -5.11 -14.31
N VAL A 57 -1.12 -6.06 -13.38
CA VAL A 57 -0.91 -5.77 -11.95
C VAL A 57 0.57 -5.78 -11.54
N ARG A 58 1.47 -6.16 -12.45
CA ARG A 58 2.89 -6.41 -12.17
C ARG A 58 3.60 -5.20 -11.54
N PRO A 59 3.42 -3.95 -12.00
CA PRO A 59 4.02 -2.79 -11.34
C PRO A 59 3.76 -2.72 -9.84
N TRP A 60 2.49 -2.83 -9.42
CA TRP A 60 2.10 -2.76 -8.02
C TRP A 60 2.51 -4.00 -7.23
N ALA A 61 2.49 -5.18 -7.85
CA ALA A 61 3.00 -6.41 -7.25
C ALA A 61 4.50 -6.31 -6.91
N LEU A 62 5.30 -5.74 -7.83
CA LEU A 62 6.74 -5.52 -7.63
C LEU A 62 7.01 -4.48 -6.53
N LEU A 63 6.24 -3.38 -6.50
CA LEU A 63 6.29 -2.39 -5.42
C LEU A 63 6.02 -3.03 -4.05
N ASN A 64 4.93 -3.79 -3.94
CA ASN A 64 4.58 -4.46 -2.68
C ASN A 64 5.61 -5.52 -2.26
N ALA A 65 6.32 -6.12 -3.22
CA ALA A 65 7.39 -7.09 -2.99
C ALA A 65 8.75 -6.46 -2.65
N ALA A 66 8.81 -5.13 -2.50
CA ALA A 66 10.04 -4.36 -2.32
C ALA A 66 11.09 -4.57 -3.45
N LYS A 67 10.64 -4.95 -4.65
CA LYS A 67 11.48 -5.10 -5.86
C LYS A 67 11.50 -3.77 -6.64
N PHE A 68 12.03 -2.72 -6.02
CA PHE A 68 11.84 -1.34 -6.48
C PHE A 68 12.46 -1.03 -7.85
N GLU A 69 13.65 -1.57 -8.14
CA GLU A 69 14.31 -1.40 -9.44
C GLU A 69 13.54 -2.10 -10.57
N GLU A 70 12.99 -3.30 -10.30
CA GLU A 70 12.15 -4.01 -11.24
C GLU A 70 10.81 -3.28 -11.46
N ALA A 71 10.23 -2.74 -10.38
CA ALA A 71 9.01 -1.95 -10.44
C ALA A 71 9.22 -0.70 -11.29
N GLU A 72 10.31 0.04 -11.07
CA GLU A 72 10.67 1.21 -11.87
C GLU A 72 10.75 0.86 -13.36
N GLN A 73 11.47 -0.22 -13.71
CA GLN A 73 11.60 -0.65 -15.11
C GLN A 73 10.25 -1.03 -15.73
N ALA A 74 9.41 -1.77 -15.00
CA ALA A 74 8.08 -2.14 -15.47
C ALA A 74 7.19 -0.91 -15.69
N ILE A 75 7.17 0.02 -14.73
CA ILE A 75 6.37 1.24 -14.81
C ILE A 75 6.83 2.14 -15.96
N ARG A 76 8.14 2.29 -16.17
CA ARG A 76 8.67 3.07 -17.30
C ARG A 76 8.27 2.47 -18.65
N GLN A 77 8.20 1.15 -18.76
CA GLN A 77 7.71 0.48 -19.98
C GLN A 77 6.23 0.76 -20.22
N GLU A 78 5.40 0.76 -19.17
CA GLU A 78 3.98 1.06 -19.29
C GLU A 78 3.71 2.55 -19.58
N LEU A 79 4.44 3.47 -18.93
CA LEU A 79 4.38 4.90 -19.22
C LEU A 79 4.77 5.25 -20.66
N ALA A 80 5.62 4.45 -21.31
CA ALA A 80 5.92 4.65 -22.73
C ALA A 80 4.69 4.43 -23.62
N ALA A 81 3.74 3.60 -23.18
CA ALA A 81 2.47 3.36 -23.87
C ALA A 81 1.36 4.32 -23.43
N ASP A 82 1.34 4.72 -22.15
CA ASP A 82 0.43 5.73 -21.61
C ASP A 82 1.18 6.80 -20.79
N PRO A 83 1.72 7.84 -21.46
CA PRO A 83 2.52 8.87 -20.81
C PRO A 83 1.75 9.78 -19.85
N GLN A 84 0.41 9.72 -19.84
CA GLN A 84 -0.44 10.59 -19.02
C GLN A 84 -1.04 9.87 -17.82
N SER A 85 -0.69 8.61 -17.59
CA SER A 85 -1.17 7.86 -16.44
C SER A 85 -0.62 8.46 -15.14
N LEU A 86 -1.52 9.12 -14.40
CA LEU A 86 -1.23 9.70 -13.09
C LEU A 86 -0.86 8.60 -12.07
N GLU A 87 -1.54 7.46 -12.14
CA GLU A 87 -1.28 6.32 -11.26
C GLU A 87 0.12 5.73 -11.51
N LEU A 88 0.52 5.57 -12.78
CA LEU A 88 1.87 5.09 -13.11
C LEU A 88 2.94 6.14 -12.74
N SER A 89 2.66 7.43 -12.92
CA SER A 89 3.59 8.49 -12.50
C SER A 89 3.80 8.48 -10.98
N SER A 90 2.73 8.30 -10.21
CA SER A 90 2.76 8.16 -8.75
C SER A 90 3.50 6.89 -8.31
N GLY A 91 3.23 5.75 -8.97
CA GLY A 91 3.95 4.50 -8.74
C GLY A 91 5.43 4.58 -9.08
N LEU A 92 5.79 5.28 -10.16
CA LEU A 92 7.18 5.50 -10.56
C LEU A 92 7.91 6.29 -9.48
N ALA A 93 7.31 7.40 -9.03
CA ALA A 93 7.86 8.21 -7.95
C ALA A 93 8.05 7.39 -6.66
N ALA A 94 7.08 6.55 -6.28
CA ALA A 94 7.20 5.66 -5.14
C ALA A 94 8.36 4.65 -5.31
N SER A 95 8.51 4.03 -6.49
CA SER A 95 9.61 3.08 -6.76
C SER A 95 10.99 3.74 -6.64
N ILE A 96 11.11 5.00 -7.04
CA ILE A 96 12.36 5.77 -6.99
C ILE A 96 12.60 6.29 -5.57
N TYR A 97 11.54 6.68 -4.86
CA TYR A 97 11.58 7.12 -3.47
C TYR A 97 12.18 6.04 -2.55
N TYR A 98 11.75 4.77 -2.67
CA TYR A 98 12.32 3.68 -1.87
C TYR A 98 13.77 3.32 -2.23
N GLN A 99 14.30 3.87 -3.32
CA GLN A 99 15.73 3.79 -3.69
C GLN A 99 16.53 5.02 -3.22
N ASP A 100 15.97 5.84 -2.32
CA ASP A 100 16.56 7.10 -1.80
C ASP A 100 16.89 8.16 -2.87
N ARG A 101 16.36 8.03 -4.08
CA ARG A 101 16.56 8.96 -5.21
C ARG A 101 15.55 10.12 -5.17
N PHE A 102 15.55 10.86 -4.06
CA PHE A 102 14.49 11.84 -3.74
C PHE A 102 14.29 12.94 -4.79
N ALA A 103 15.36 13.51 -5.35
CA ALA A 103 15.26 14.55 -6.37
C ALA A 103 14.51 14.05 -7.62
N GLU A 104 14.81 12.83 -8.06
CA GLU A 104 14.16 12.23 -9.22
C GLU A 104 12.72 11.80 -8.91
N ALA A 105 12.46 11.29 -7.69
CA ALA A 105 11.10 10.97 -7.26
C ALA A 105 10.17 12.19 -7.30
N ILE A 106 10.66 13.36 -6.87
CA ILE A 106 9.92 14.63 -6.95
C ILE A 106 9.51 14.96 -8.38
N GLU A 107 10.41 14.80 -9.35
CA GLU A 107 10.10 15.03 -10.78
C GLU A 107 8.98 14.10 -11.26
N GLN A 108 8.93 12.85 -10.79
CA GLN A 108 7.91 11.89 -11.20
C GLN A 108 6.56 12.08 -10.47
N TRP A 109 6.53 12.71 -9.30
CA TRP A 109 5.27 13.13 -8.67
C TRP A 109 4.64 14.35 -9.35
N GLN A 110 5.41 15.22 -10.01
CA GLN A 110 4.88 16.45 -10.63
C GLN A 110 3.70 16.19 -11.58
N PRO A 111 3.76 15.23 -12.53
CA PRO A 111 2.62 14.92 -13.40
C PRO A 111 1.41 14.38 -12.64
N ALA A 112 1.62 13.72 -11.49
CA ALA A 112 0.56 13.15 -10.66
C ALA A 112 -0.10 14.16 -9.71
N LEU A 113 0.33 15.43 -9.69
CA LEU A 113 -0.29 16.45 -8.85
C LEU A 113 -1.65 16.88 -9.42
N ILE A 114 -2.69 16.73 -8.61
CA ILE A 114 -4.06 17.15 -8.93
C ILE A 114 -4.52 18.28 -8.02
N ARG A 115 -5.35 19.18 -8.56
CA ARG A 115 -5.98 20.23 -7.77
C ARG A 115 -7.11 19.67 -6.90
N THR A 116 -7.01 19.93 -5.60
CA THR A 116 -8.05 19.68 -4.60
C THR A 116 -8.57 21.02 -4.06
N ASN A 117 -9.58 20.99 -3.18
CA ASN A 117 -10.04 22.18 -2.44
C ASN A 117 -8.97 22.77 -1.50
N PHE A 118 -7.88 22.04 -1.28
CA PHE A 118 -6.88 22.30 -0.26
C PHE A 118 -5.50 22.63 -0.83
N GLY A 119 -5.36 22.52 -2.16
CA GLY A 119 -4.09 22.66 -2.89
C GLY A 119 -3.79 21.47 -3.80
N GLU A 120 -2.55 21.39 -4.27
CA GLU A 120 -2.08 20.30 -5.11
C GLU A 120 -1.68 19.09 -4.25
N ALA A 121 -2.37 17.97 -4.46
CA ALA A 121 -2.11 16.70 -3.80
C ALA A 121 -1.71 15.65 -4.83
N VAL A 122 -0.95 14.64 -4.42
CA VAL A 122 -0.58 13.54 -5.33
C VAL A 122 -1.79 12.65 -5.56
N TYR A 123 -2.13 12.42 -6.82
CA TYR A 123 -3.14 11.46 -7.24
C TYR A 123 -2.68 10.04 -6.90
N SER A 124 -3.42 9.38 -6.00
CA SER A 124 -3.36 7.94 -5.72
C SER A 124 -4.48 7.57 -4.74
N ASN A 125 -4.63 6.28 -4.42
CA ASN A 125 -5.55 5.68 -3.45
C ASN A 125 -5.52 6.37 -2.05
N GLY A 126 -6.22 7.50 -1.94
CA GLY A 126 -6.33 8.31 -0.71
C GLY A 126 -5.32 9.45 -0.57
N GLY A 127 -4.33 9.59 -1.47
CA GLY A 127 -3.40 10.72 -1.55
C GLY A 127 -2.45 10.95 -0.35
N ASN A 128 -2.77 10.44 0.84
CA ASN A 128 -2.07 10.75 2.10
C ASN A 128 -0.62 10.25 2.10
N LEU A 129 -0.39 8.97 1.82
CA LEU A 129 0.96 8.39 1.77
C LEU A 129 1.84 9.05 0.70
N PRO A 130 1.46 9.11 -0.59
CA PRO A 130 2.34 9.71 -1.59
C PRO A 130 2.53 11.22 -1.38
N THR A 131 1.55 11.94 -0.83
CA THR A 131 1.78 13.34 -0.43
C THR A 131 2.77 13.43 0.73
N ALA A 132 2.73 12.53 1.71
CA ALA A 132 3.73 12.47 2.77
C ALA A 132 5.14 12.13 2.25
N GLN A 133 5.25 11.18 1.31
CA GLN A 133 6.51 10.82 0.66
C GLN A 133 7.08 11.98 -0.17
N LEU A 134 6.23 12.75 -0.87
CA LEU A 134 6.63 13.98 -1.55
C LEU A 134 7.17 15.02 -0.56
N VAL A 135 6.46 15.27 0.54
CA VAL A 135 6.91 16.21 1.58
C VAL A 135 8.27 15.77 2.15
N TYR A 136 8.41 14.49 2.50
CA TYR A 136 9.67 13.93 2.99
C TYR A 136 10.79 14.15 1.98
N SER A 137 10.56 13.82 0.71
CA SER A 137 11.55 13.98 -0.36
C SER A 137 11.98 15.42 -0.53
N LEU A 138 11.03 16.37 -0.52
CA LEU A 138 11.31 17.81 -0.58
C LEU A 138 12.17 18.27 0.61
N GLN A 139 11.89 17.76 1.82
CA GLN A 139 12.72 18.02 2.99
C GLN A 139 14.15 17.48 2.81
N ARG A 140 14.31 16.27 2.26
CA ARG A 140 15.63 15.66 2.04
C ARG A 140 16.49 16.41 1.03
N VAL A 141 15.88 17.05 0.03
CA VAL A 141 16.61 17.84 -0.98
C VAL A 141 16.75 19.32 -0.64
N GLY A 142 16.21 19.78 0.51
CA GLY A 142 16.34 21.16 0.97
C GLY A 142 15.27 22.13 0.46
N GLU A 143 14.25 21.65 -0.25
CA GLU A 143 13.15 22.44 -0.83
C GLU A 143 12.07 22.76 0.22
N MET A 144 12.45 23.49 1.27
CA MET A 144 11.62 23.68 2.49
C MET A 144 10.30 24.42 2.24
N GLU A 145 10.27 25.38 1.33
CA GLU A 145 9.05 26.13 1.00
C GLU A 145 8.02 25.22 0.33
N ALA A 146 8.45 24.44 -0.67
CA ALA A 146 7.61 23.45 -1.32
C ALA A 146 7.16 22.35 -0.33
N ALA A 147 8.07 21.87 0.52
CA ALA A 147 7.74 20.90 1.56
C ALA A 147 6.65 21.44 2.49
N SER A 148 6.77 22.69 2.94
CA SER A 148 5.78 23.33 3.80
C SER A 148 4.41 23.47 3.12
N LYS A 149 4.38 23.84 1.83
CA LYS A 149 3.14 23.90 1.04
C LYS A 149 2.44 22.54 1.02
N HIS A 150 3.13 21.47 0.65
CA HIS A 150 2.51 20.14 0.56
C HIS A 150 2.18 19.53 1.94
N LEU A 151 2.91 19.90 2.99
CA LEU A 151 2.59 19.51 4.36
C LEU A 151 1.25 20.10 4.81
N ALA A 152 0.97 21.36 4.46
CA ALA A 152 -0.31 22.00 4.73
C ALA A 152 -1.46 21.32 3.98
N VAL A 153 -1.23 20.89 2.73
CA VAL A 153 -2.21 20.10 1.96
C VAL A 153 -2.52 18.78 2.65
N LEU A 154 -1.49 18.03 3.07
CA LEU A 154 -1.67 16.77 3.80
C LEU A 154 -2.45 16.96 5.12
N GLU A 155 -2.14 18.01 5.87
CA GLU A 155 -2.85 18.33 7.11
C GLU A 155 -4.34 18.62 6.88
N GLU A 156 -4.67 19.33 5.82
CA GLU A 156 -6.05 19.65 5.44
C GLU A 156 -6.81 18.44 4.91
N LEU A 157 -6.18 17.59 4.09
CA LEU A 157 -6.76 16.32 3.63
C LEU A 157 -7.17 15.45 4.82
N LEU A 158 -6.23 15.16 5.72
CA LEU A 158 -6.49 14.32 6.90
C LEU A 158 -7.54 14.95 7.83
N ARG A 159 -7.56 16.27 7.97
CA ARG A 159 -8.58 16.95 8.77
C ARG A 159 -9.97 16.86 8.14
N SER A 160 -10.07 17.01 6.82
CA SER A 160 -11.33 16.88 6.08
C SER A 160 -11.88 15.44 6.16
N GLU A 161 -11.02 14.44 5.95
CA GLU A 161 -11.38 13.02 6.11
C GLU A 161 -11.88 12.72 7.53
N GLY A 162 -11.17 13.22 8.54
CA GLY A 162 -11.56 13.04 9.94
C GLY A 162 -12.90 13.69 10.28
N ALA A 163 -13.18 14.88 9.71
CA ALA A 163 -14.46 15.57 9.84
C ALA A 163 -15.61 14.84 9.12
N ALA A 164 -15.32 14.16 8.02
CA ALA A 164 -16.25 13.29 7.31
C ALA A 164 -16.47 11.92 8.01
N GLY A 165 -15.80 11.66 9.13
CA GLY A 165 -15.90 10.42 9.89
C GLY A 165 -15.07 9.26 9.32
N LEU A 166 -14.16 9.52 8.38
CA LEU A 166 -13.28 8.53 7.76
C LEU A 166 -12.07 8.21 8.65
N LYS A 167 -12.32 7.72 9.86
CA LYS A 167 -11.29 7.41 10.87
C LYS A 167 -10.96 5.91 10.90
N HIS A 168 -10.46 5.38 9.80
CA HIS A 168 -9.98 4.00 9.69
C HIS A 168 -8.46 3.90 9.90
N ARG A 169 -7.91 2.68 9.94
CA ARG A 169 -6.47 2.43 10.13
C ARG A 169 -5.55 3.27 9.24
N TRP A 170 -5.85 3.37 7.94
CA TRP A 170 -5.05 4.18 7.00
C TRP A 170 -5.09 5.69 7.26
N TRP A 171 -6.17 6.19 7.85
CA TRP A 171 -6.27 7.60 8.26
C TRP A 171 -5.35 7.86 9.46
N PHE A 172 -5.38 6.99 10.47
CA PHE A 172 -4.47 7.08 11.61
C PHE A 172 -3.01 6.89 11.18
N TYR A 173 -2.75 6.00 10.22
CA TYR A 173 -1.43 5.86 9.62
C TYR A 173 -0.97 7.16 8.92
N GLY A 174 -1.84 7.81 8.15
CA GLY A 174 -1.55 9.14 7.59
C GLY A 174 -1.28 10.20 8.67
N LYS A 175 -2.00 10.16 9.80
CA LYS A 175 -1.73 11.01 10.98
C LYS A 175 -0.36 10.74 11.59
N THR A 176 0.10 9.49 11.63
CA THR A 176 1.47 9.13 12.04
C THR A 176 2.49 9.83 11.15
N LEU A 177 2.36 9.69 9.83
CA LEU A 177 3.28 10.32 8.86
C LEU A 177 3.30 11.84 9.00
N LEU A 178 2.12 12.47 9.08
CA LEU A 178 1.99 13.91 9.28
C LEU A 178 2.70 14.38 10.56
N ALA A 179 2.52 13.67 11.67
CA ALA A 179 3.13 14.03 12.94
C ALA A 179 4.66 13.93 12.89
N ILE A 180 5.21 12.90 12.24
CA ILE A 180 6.66 12.80 12.01
C ILE A 180 7.18 13.96 11.17
N LEU A 181 6.50 14.30 10.07
CA LEU A 181 6.90 15.40 9.19
C LEU A 181 6.83 16.77 9.88
N LYS A 182 6.03 16.89 10.95
CA LYS A 182 5.95 18.06 11.85
C LYS A 182 6.91 17.98 13.04
N ASN A 183 7.77 16.96 13.10
CA ASN A 183 8.69 16.68 14.21
C ASN A 183 7.98 16.47 15.57
N ASP A 184 6.78 15.90 15.55
CA ASP A 184 5.97 15.57 16.74
C ASP A 184 5.94 14.05 16.95
N LYS A 185 7.03 13.54 17.53
CA LYS A 185 7.21 12.11 17.80
C LYS A 185 6.16 11.52 18.76
N PRO A 186 5.77 12.17 19.88
CA PRO A 186 4.70 11.67 20.73
C PRO A 186 3.37 11.49 19.99
N ALA A 187 2.94 12.49 19.21
CA ALA A 187 1.69 12.38 18.45
C ALA A 187 1.77 11.30 17.37
N ALA A 188 2.95 11.10 16.76
CA ALA A 188 3.14 10.05 15.77
C ALA A 188 2.97 8.65 16.36
N LEU A 189 3.57 8.39 17.53
CA LEU A 189 3.43 7.11 18.24
C LEU A 189 1.97 6.86 18.66
N GLU A 190 1.29 7.88 19.18
CA GLU A 190 -0.13 7.78 19.55
C GLU A 190 -1.00 7.42 18.34
N ALA A 191 -0.82 8.13 17.23
CA ALA A 191 -1.54 7.85 15.99
C ALA A 191 -1.23 6.46 15.44
N LEU A 192 0.02 5.99 15.55
CA LEU A 192 0.42 4.67 15.09
C LEU A 192 -0.22 3.56 15.93
N GLN A 193 -0.29 3.75 17.25
CA GLN A 193 -1.01 2.85 18.16
C GLN A 193 -2.52 2.83 17.86
N GLN A 194 -3.10 3.97 17.47
CA GLN A 194 -4.51 4.01 17.02
C GLN A 194 -4.71 3.28 15.69
N ALA A 195 -3.75 3.37 14.76
CA ALA A 195 -3.77 2.58 13.51
C ALA A 195 -3.71 1.07 13.80
N ASP A 196 -2.82 0.66 14.71
CA ASP A 196 -2.71 -0.72 15.22
C ASP A 196 -4.02 -1.21 15.84
N ALA A 197 -4.62 -0.43 16.74
CA ALA A 197 -5.91 -0.75 17.36
C ALA A 197 -7.06 -0.89 16.34
N MET A 198 -6.95 -0.23 15.19
CA MET A 198 -7.88 -0.33 14.05
C MET A 198 -7.52 -1.46 13.08
N GLY A 199 -6.59 -2.33 13.45
CA GLY A 199 -6.24 -3.56 12.73
C GLY A 199 -5.27 -3.36 11.57
N LEU A 200 -4.34 -2.40 11.66
CA LEU A 200 -3.25 -2.27 10.68
C LEU A 200 -2.57 -3.64 10.45
N GLU A 201 -2.51 -4.10 9.21
CA GLU A 201 -2.19 -5.50 8.90
C GLU A 201 -1.04 -5.68 7.92
N ARG A 202 -0.48 -4.59 7.40
CA ARG A 202 0.61 -4.61 6.41
C ARG A 202 1.96 -4.33 7.08
N PRO A 203 2.88 -5.29 7.16
CA PRO A 203 4.21 -5.04 7.73
C PRO A 203 5.03 -4.05 6.90
N ASP A 204 4.89 -4.10 5.57
CA ASP A 204 5.67 -3.30 4.62
C ASP A 204 5.49 -1.78 4.80
N VAL A 205 4.32 -1.32 5.23
CA VAL A 205 4.12 0.12 5.50
C VAL A 205 4.92 0.59 6.71
N LEU A 206 5.30 -0.31 7.63
CA LEU A 206 6.17 0.04 8.74
C LEU A 206 7.64 0.19 8.32
N ASP A 207 7.98 -0.17 7.07
CA ASP A 207 9.31 0.00 6.49
C ASP A 207 9.51 1.36 5.81
N GLU A 208 8.51 2.24 5.82
CA GLU A 208 8.60 3.60 5.30
C GLU A 208 9.80 4.39 5.89
N PRO A 209 10.67 4.98 5.06
CA PRO A 209 11.79 5.82 5.52
C PRO A 209 11.37 6.98 6.43
N ILE A 210 10.14 7.49 6.29
CA ILE A 210 9.57 8.52 7.17
C ILE A 210 9.57 8.05 8.64
N LEU A 211 9.37 6.75 8.90
CA LEU A 211 9.20 6.21 10.25
C LEU A 211 10.53 5.96 11.00
N ASP A 212 11.69 6.12 10.35
CA ASP A 212 13.01 5.83 10.91
C ASP A 212 13.24 6.47 12.29
N VAL A 213 12.74 7.69 12.50
CA VAL A 213 12.93 8.46 13.74
C VAL A 213 12.18 7.89 14.95
N ILE A 214 11.26 6.94 14.74
CA ILE A 214 10.50 6.24 15.79
C ILE A 214 10.72 4.72 15.81
N ARG A 215 11.49 4.14 14.87
CA ARG A 215 11.66 2.69 14.76
C ARG A 215 12.23 2.03 16.03
N THR A 216 13.07 2.75 16.77
CA THR A 216 13.70 2.23 18.00
C THR A 216 12.82 2.39 19.24
N GLU A 217 11.64 3.01 19.12
CA GLU A 217 10.76 3.25 20.24
C GLU A 217 10.05 1.97 20.68
N PRO A 218 9.95 1.68 21.99
CA PRO A 218 9.24 0.50 22.48
C PRO A 218 7.79 0.40 21.98
N ALA A 219 7.10 1.54 21.86
CA ALA A 219 5.74 1.59 21.33
C ALA A 219 5.66 1.20 19.85
N PHE A 220 6.67 1.55 19.05
CA PHE A 220 6.76 1.13 17.65
C PHE A 220 6.96 -0.37 17.53
N GLU A 221 7.85 -0.94 18.35
CA GLU A 221 8.13 -2.38 18.37
C GLU A 221 6.87 -3.20 18.69
N ILE A 222 6.05 -2.74 19.65
CA ILE A 222 4.76 -3.38 19.96
C ILE A 222 3.86 -3.39 18.72
N VAL A 223 3.71 -2.25 18.05
CA VAL A 223 2.89 -2.16 16.82
C VAL A 223 3.43 -3.10 15.75
N ARG A 224 4.76 -3.14 15.56
CA ARG A 224 5.41 -4.03 14.58
C ARG A 224 5.10 -5.50 14.85
N GLN A 225 5.17 -5.94 16.11
CA GLN A 225 4.82 -7.31 16.51
C GLN A 225 3.34 -7.63 16.26
N ASN A 226 2.44 -6.71 16.62
CA ASN A 226 1.00 -6.87 16.41
C ASN A 226 0.65 -6.98 14.92
N VAL A 227 1.22 -6.10 14.09
CA VAL A 227 1.04 -6.10 12.63
C VAL A 227 1.59 -7.39 12.02
N ALA A 228 2.78 -7.83 12.44
CA ALA A 228 3.37 -9.09 11.98
C ALA A 228 2.51 -10.31 12.34
N GLY A 229 1.93 -10.34 13.54
CA GLY A 229 0.99 -11.38 13.96
C GLY A 229 -0.24 -11.46 13.06
N ARG A 230 -0.92 -10.32 12.83
CA ARG A 230 -2.07 -10.25 11.91
C ARG A 230 -1.72 -10.63 10.48
N ALA A 231 -0.54 -10.22 10.00
CA ALA A 231 -0.06 -10.59 8.67
C ALA A 231 0.17 -12.11 8.55
N ALA A 232 0.71 -12.75 9.58
CA ALA A 232 0.88 -14.21 9.63
C ALA A 232 -0.47 -14.94 9.61
N ASP A 233 -1.45 -14.47 10.39
CA ASP A 233 -2.81 -15.04 10.41
C ASP A 233 -3.49 -14.91 9.03
N ASN A 234 -3.37 -13.73 8.40
CA ASN A 234 -3.91 -13.47 7.06
C ASN A 234 -3.25 -14.38 6.02
N ARG A 235 -1.92 -14.50 6.06
CA ARG A 235 -1.17 -15.41 5.19
C ARG A 235 -1.64 -16.85 5.36
N GLN A 236 -1.80 -17.32 6.60
CA GLN A 236 -2.26 -18.68 6.86
C GLN A 236 -3.67 -18.91 6.32
N ALA A 237 -4.59 -17.97 6.51
CA ALA A 237 -5.95 -18.07 5.98
C ALA A 237 -5.97 -18.15 4.44
N VAL A 238 -5.16 -17.34 3.78
CA VAL A 238 -5.01 -17.36 2.31
C VAL A 238 -4.40 -18.67 1.84
N LEU A 239 -3.32 -19.15 2.46
CA LEU A 239 -2.68 -20.42 2.13
C LEU A 239 -3.63 -21.62 2.30
N THR A 240 -4.36 -21.68 3.41
CA THR A 240 -5.37 -22.72 3.65
C THR A 240 -6.41 -22.72 2.54
N LEU A 241 -6.91 -21.56 2.11
CA LEU A 241 -7.87 -21.47 1.01
C LEU A 241 -7.26 -22.02 -0.28
N ILE A 242 -6.14 -21.46 -0.76
CA ILE A 242 -5.65 -21.77 -2.11
C ILE A 242 -5.02 -23.16 -2.22
N CYS A 243 -4.48 -23.72 -1.14
CA CYS A 243 -3.80 -25.01 -1.16
C CYS A 243 -4.70 -26.19 -0.79
N GLN A 244 -5.67 -25.99 0.12
CA GLN A 244 -6.52 -27.08 0.64
C GLN A 244 -7.96 -27.00 0.14
N ASN A 245 -8.51 -25.77 0.01
CA ASN A 245 -9.92 -25.53 -0.25
C ASN A 245 -10.14 -24.59 -1.45
N ASN A 246 -9.34 -24.76 -2.51
CA ASN A 246 -9.40 -23.85 -3.65
C ASN A 246 -10.80 -23.92 -4.30
N PRO A 247 -11.56 -22.81 -4.37
CA PRO A 247 -12.92 -22.84 -4.89
C PRO A 247 -12.97 -22.98 -6.42
N VAL A 248 -11.85 -22.76 -7.13
CA VAL A 248 -11.80 -22.70 -8.60
C VAL A 248 -10.57 -23.46 -9.17
N PRO A 249 -10.31 -24.72 -8.77
CA PRO A 249 -9.06 -25.42 -9.08
C PRO A 249 -8.86 -25.68 -10.57
N ASP A 250 -9.92 -25.63 -11.39
CA ASP A 250 -9.83 -25.80 -12.84
C ASP A 250 -9.54 -24.48 -13.59
N HIS A 251 -9.68 -23.34 -12.92
CA HIS A 251 -9.45 -22.01 -13.50
C HIS A 251 -8.14 -21.40 -13.03
N TRP A 252 -7.77 -21.63 -11.76
CA TRP A 252 -6.52 -21.12 -11.19
C TRP A 252 -6.03 -22.06 -10.08
N ARG A 253 -4.72 -22.34 -10.08
CA ARG A 253 -4.05 -23.15 -9.05
C ARG A 253 -2.83 -22.42 -8.51
N PRO A 254 -2.50 -22.51 -7.21
CA PRO A 254 -1.27 -21.96 -6.65
C PRO A 254 -0.03 -22.61 -7.28
N LEU A 255 1.12 -21.95 -7.18
CA LEU A 255 2.40 -22.58 -7.50
C LEU A 255 2.65 -23.76 -6.54
N GLU A 256 3.32 -24.80 -7.02
CA GLU A 256 3.70 -25.93 -6.17
C GLU A 256 4.50 -25.47 -4.95
N ALA A 257 5.48 -24.57 -5.17
CA ALA A 257 6.31 -23.98 -4.13
C ALA A 257 5.50 -23.24 -3.03
N THR A 258 4.35 -22.66 -3.39
CA THR A 258 3.49 -21.94 -2.44
C THR A 258 2.84 -22.86 -1.42
N CYS A 259 2.58 -24.13 -1.78
CA CYS A 259 1.84 -25.08 -0.94
C CYS A 259 2.72 -26.14 -0.27
N LEU A 260 4.05 -26.11 -0.46
CA LEU A 260 4.96 -27.18 0.00
C LEU A 260 4.85 -27.51 1.49
N ASP A 261 4.56 -26.52 2.33
CA ASP A 261 4.55 -26.65 3.80
C ASP A 261 3.15 -26.47 4.41
N VAL A 262 2.10 -26.36 3.59
CA VAL A 262 0.73 -26.12 4.09
C VAL A 262 0.10 -27.43 4.56
N GLY A 263 0.15 -27.69 5.88
CA GLY A 263 -0.47 -28.86 6.52
C GLY A 263 0.50 -29.96 6.98
N ARG A 264 1.80 -29.65 7.10
CA ARG A 264 2.76 -30.47 7.86
C ARG A 264 2.78 -30.07 9.33
#